data_AF-A0AAN0LVU5-F1
#
_entry.id   AF-A0AAN0LVU5-F1
#
_cell.length_a   1.000
_cell.length_b   1.000
_cell.length_c   1.000
_cell.angle_alpha   90.00
_cell.angle_beta   90.00
_cell.angle_gamma   90.00
#
_symmetry.space_group_name_H-M   'P 1'
#
loop_
_entity.id
_entity.type
_entity.pdbx_description
1 polymer ?
#
loop_
_entity_poly.entity_id
_entity_poly.type
_entity_poly.pdbx_seq_one_letter_code
_entity_poly.pdbx_strand_id
1 'polypeptide(L)'
;MKRILKNTIIISIILMMLLGVLAPIFASNRDDFESNPRKYDQLCSSYSESSAQVCREYRAYLLERAQNNQAKENEISNKLKDIETNLMENLGLIQEFENQITALDANIKTLELEIAQKEQHIQELQVEIQTRETEIAKLEEEIKTYMVQSQMNMRVNGYIEFLMGATDFSDIMRRVVGMNSIRRYNESLIDNFKTQKQALEETKSAVATEIENIELNKSLVVVDKENIVYLQVGVQKIYDELVIQKVNFEMQEAQVQAKNRT
;
A
#
# COMPACT_ATOMS: atom_id res chain seq x y z
N MET A 1 -78.75 -26.57 48.30
CA MET A 1 -78.15 -25.41 49.01
C MET A 1 -76.75 -25.01 48.54
N LYS A 2 -75.86 -25.92 48.09
CA LYS A 2 -74.48 -25.56 47.68
C LYS A 2 -74.34 -24.73 46.38
N ARG A 3 -75.28 -24.84 45.42
CA ARG A 3 -75.25 -24.05 44.16
C ARG A 3 -75.68 -22.59 44.33
N ILE A 4 -76.64 -22.33 45.21
CA ILE A 4 -77.17 -20.98 45.46
C ILE A 4 -76.13 -20.14 46.21
N LEU A 5 -75.43 -20.74 47.20
CA LEU A 5 -74.36 -20.08 47.95
C LEU A 5 -73.12 -19.76 47.09
N LYS A 6 -72.79 -20.59 46.10
CA LYS A 6 -71.69 -20.31 45.16
C LYS A 6 -72.02 -19.16 44.22
N ASN A 7 -73.25 -19.09 43.71
CA ASN A 7 -73.67 -18.03 42.79
C ASN A 7 -73.79 -16.67 43.49
N THR A 8 -74.21 -16.61 44.75
CA THR A 8 -74.26 -15.35 45.51
C THR A 8 -72.87 -14.79 45.84
N ILE A 9 -71.90 -15.66 46.13
CA ILE A 9 -70.50 -15.24 46.35
C ILE A 9 -69.86 -14.74 45.05
N ILE A 10 -70.12 -15.39 43.92
CA ILE A 10 -69.60 -14.96 42.62
C ILE A 10 -70.20 -13.60 42.21
N ILE A 11 -71.50 -13.39 42.42
CA ILE A 11 -72.16 -12.10 42.14
C ILE A 11 -71.63 -10.99 43.06
N SER A 12 -71.36 -11.29 44.33
CA SER A 12 -70.76 -10.34 45.28
C SER A 12 -69.33 -9.92 44.88
N ILE A 13 -68.53 -10.84 44.34
CA ILE A 13 -67.15 -10.55 43.90
C ILE A 13 -67.16 -9.73 42.61
N ILE A 14 -68.06 -10.04 41.67
CA ILE A 14 -68.21 -9.28 40.42
C ILE A 14 -68.72 -7.85 40.71
N LEU A 15 -69.63 -7.68 41.67
CA LEU A 15 -70.13 -6.36 42.07
C LEU A 15 -69.05 -5.51 42.76
N MET A 16 -68.18 -6.14 43.57
CA MET A 16 -67.05 -5.48 44.20
C MET A 16 -65.94 -5.11 43.19
N MET A 17 -65.79 -5.90 42.11
CA MET A 17 -64.89 -5.60 40.99
C MET A 17 -65.44 -4.47 40.09
N LEU A 18 -66.77 -4.35 39.97
CA LEU A 18 -67.43 -3.28 39.18
C LEU A 18 -67.43 -1.92 39.90
N LEU A 19 -67.45 -1.89 41.24
CA LEU A 19 -67.39 -0.66 42.04
C LEU A 19 -65.96 -0.07 42.14
N GLY A 20 -64.92 -0.86 41.87
CA GLY A 20 -63.53 -0.38 41.80
C GLY A 20 -63.18 0.40 40.52
N VAL A 21 -64.07 0.43 39.52
CA VAL A 21 -63.84 1.07 38.20
C VAL A 21 -64.37 2.51 38.14
N LEU A 22 -65.01 3.01 39.20
CA LEU A 22 -65.58 4.36 39.27
C LEU A 22 -64.73 5.36 40.07
N ALA A 23 -63.54 4.98 40.52
CA ALA A 23 -62.55 5.99 40.89
C ALA A 23 -62.08 6.67 39.59
N PRO A 24 -62.19 8.00 39.46
CA PRO A 24 -61.68 8.67 38.27
C PRO A 24 -60.18 8.38 38.15
N ILE A 25 -59.82 7.64 37.11
CA ILE A 25 -58.43 7.51 36.67
C ILE A 25 -58.12 8.82 35.96
N PHE A 26 -57.56 9.79 36.67
CA PHE A 26 -57.00 10.99 36.05
C PHE A 26 -55.69 10.58 35.35
N ALA A 27 -55.80 10.08 34.12
CA ALA A 27 -54.66 9.94 33.23
C ALA A 27 -54.50 11.27 32.47
N SER A 28 -53.62 12.16 32.93
CA SER A 28 -53.13 13.24 32.07
C SER A 28 -52.14 12.62 31.08
N ASN A 29 -52.43 12.77 29.78
CA ASN A 29 -51.62 12.17 28.72
C ASN A 29 -50.32 12.96 28.53
N ARG A 30 -49.17 12.31 28.75
CA ARG A 30 -47.82 12.88 28.55
C ARG A 30 -47.66 13.56 27.18
N ASP A 31 -48.30 13.04 26.13
CA ASP A 31 -48.25 13.58 24.77
C ASP A 31 -48.95 14.95 24.62
N ASP A 32 -49.94 15.26 25.46
CA ASP A 32 -50.65 16.55 25.45
C ASP A 32 -49.80 17.65 26.10
N PHE A 33 -48.98 17.30 27.09
CA PHE A 33 -47.99 18.22 27.68
C PHE A 33 -46.89 18.62 26.69
N GLU A 34 -46.48 17.69 25.82
CA GLU A 34 -45.46 17.95 24.80
C GLU A 34 -46.01 18.77 23.63
N SER A 35 -47.27 18.54 23.25
CA SER A 35 -47.92 19.22 22.12
C SER A 35 -48.38 20.65 22.45
N ASN A 36 -48.71 20.95 23.72
CA ASN A 36 -49.31 22.23 24.13
C ASN A 36 -48.65 22.87 25.38
N PRO A 37 -47.33 23.09 25.43
CA PRO A 37 -46.62 23.54 26.64
C PRO A 37 -47.13 24.89 27.16
N ARG A 38 -47.45 25.85 26.28
CA ARG A 38 -47.95 27.19 26.67
C ARG A 38 -49.29 27.16 27.40
N LYS A 39 -50.16 26.19 27.06
CA LYS A 39 -51.48 26.02 27.69
C LYS A 39 -51.31 25.61 29.15
N TYR A 40 -50.40 24.69 29.43
CA TYR A 40 -50.12 24.20 30.78
C TYR A 40 -49.31 25.20 31.60
N ASP A 41 -48.39 25.96 30.99
CA ASP A 41 -47.72 27.08 31.65
C ASP A 41 -48.71 28.17 32.10
N GLN A 42 -49.67 28.54 31.25
CA GLN A 42 -50.72 29.51 31.59
C GLN A 42 -51.69 28.97 32.64
N LEU A 43 -52.09 27.69 32.53
CA LEU A 43 -52.98 27.04 33.50
C LEU A 43 -52.33 26.97 34.89
N CYS A 44 -51.02 26.70 34.96
CA CYS A 44 -50.29 26.55 36.20
C CYS A 44 -49.75 27.86 36.79
N SER A 45 -49.96 29.00 36.11
CA SER A 45 -49.66 30.35 36.63
C SER A 45 -50.88 31.02 37.27
N SER A 46 -52.11 30.73 36.83
CA SER A 46 -53.35 31.12 37.54
C SER A 46 -53.79 30.02 38.51
N TYR A 47 -53.39 30.11 39.77
CA TYR A 47 -53.65 29.07 40.77
C TYR A 47 -55.15 28.81 40.98
N SER A 48 -55.61 27.57 40.71
CA SER A 48 -56.95 27.09 41.08
C SER A 48 -56.86 25.75 41.83
N GLU A 49 -57.72 25.56 42.83
CA GLU A 49 -57.73 24.34 43.65
C GLU A 49 -58.04 23.08 42.82
N SER A 50 -58.83 23.22 41.75
CA SER A 50 -59.19 22.16 40.80
C SER A 50 -58.05 21.72 39.87
N SER A 51 -57.04 22.56 39.64
CA SER A 51 -55.94 22.30 38.69
C SER A 51 -54.63 21.87 39.36
N ALA A 52 -54.60 21.83 40.69
CA ALA A 52 -53.39 21.56 41.48
C ALA A 52 -52.72 20.22 41.14
N GLN A 53 -53.48 19.19 40.79
CA GLN A 53 -52.95 17.86 40.45
C GLN A 53 -52.28 17.82 39.07
N VAL A 54 -52.92 18.41 38.05
CA VAL A 54 -52.38 18.51 36.68
C VAL A 54 -51.08 19.32 36.67
N CYS A 55 -50.99 20.37 37.48
CA CYS A 55 -49.76 21.16 37.61
C CYS A 55 -48.62 20.45 38.35
N ARG A 56 -48.92 19.51 39.26
CA ARG A 56 -47.89 18.65 39.86
C ARG A 56 -47.34 17.67 38.83
N GLU A 57 -48.21 17.05 38.05
CA GLU A 57 -47.84 16.10 37.00
C GLU A 57 -47.05 16.77 35.86
N TYR A 58 -47.45 17.97 35.43
CA TYR A 58 -46.71 18.76 34.44
C TYR A 58 -45.33 19.20 34.94
N ARG A 59 -45.20 19.63 36.21
CA ARG A 59 -43.88 19.93 36.81
C ARG A 59 -43.00 18.69 36.94
N ALA A 60 -43.58 17.54 37.27
CA ALA A 60 -42.86 16.27 37.29
C ALA A 60 -42.37 15.89 35.87
N TYR A 61 -43.20 16.08 34.84
CA TYR A 61 -42.81 15.92 33.43
C TYR A 61 -41.68 16.87 33.03
N LEU A 62 -41.74 18.15 33.40
CA LEU A 62 -40.66 19.11 33.12
C LEU A 62 -39.34 18.73 33.80
N LEU A 63 -39.40 18.22 35.03
CA LEU A 63 -38.23 17.77 35.77
C LEU A 63 -37.64 16.48 35.16
N GLU A 64 -38.48 15.52 34.77
CA GLU A 64 -38.09 14.31 34.04
C GLU A 64 -37.49 14.65 32.67
N ARG A 65 -38.09 15.60 31.94
CA ARG A 65 -37.57 16.11 30.66
C ARG A 65 -36.22 16.80 30.83
N ALA A 66 -36.06 17.64 31.85
CA ALA A 66 -34.78 18.30 32.15
C ALA A 66 -33.69 17.27 32.48
N GLN A 67 -34.01 16.26 33.30
CA GLN A 67 -33.09 15.17 33.62
C GLN A 67 -32.74 14.32 32.40
N ASN A 68 -33.72 13.98 31.56
CA ASN A 68 -33.51 13.23 30.32
C ASN A 68 -32.67 14.02 29.30
N ASN A 69 -32.87 15.33 29.22
CA ASN A 69 -32.08 16.20 28.36
C ASN A 69 -30.64 16.30 28.86
N GLN A 70 -30.42 16.43 30.16
CA GLN A 70 -29.10 16.40 30.77
C GLN A 70 -28.38 15.06 30.56
N ALA A 71 -29.11 13.94 30.65
CA ALA A 71 -28.55 12.61 30.35
C ALA A 71 -28.14 12.47 28.88
N LYS A 72 -28.96 12.96 27.94
CA LYS A 72 -28.65 13.00 26.51
C LYS A 72 -27.46 13.90 26.19
N GLU A 73 -27.35 15.06 26.83
CA GLU A 73 -26.18 15.95 26.70
C GLU A 73 -24.90 15.25 27.16
N ASN A 74 -24.93 14.57 28.31
CA ASN A 74 -23.78 13.81 28.80
C ASN A 74 -23.41 12.65 27.86
N GLU A 75 -24.39 11.93 27.33
CA GLU A 75 -24.16 10.85 26.37
C GLU A 75 -23.52 11.37 25.06
N ILE A 76 -24.01 12.48 24.54
CA ILE A 76 -23.47 13.13 23.33
C ILE A 76 -22.06 13.69 23.60
N SER A 77 -21.84 14.30 24.76
CA SER A 77 -20.53 14.80 25.18
C SER A 77 -19.49 13.68 25.29
N ASN A 78 -19.86 12.53 25.85
CA ASN A 78 -18.97 11.37 25.90
C ASN A 78 -18.70 10.79 24.51
N LYS A 79 -19.74 10.67 23.66
CA LYS A 79 -19.58 10.26 22.26
C LYS A 79 -18.64 11.20 21.50
N LEU A 80 -18.71 12.51 21.74
CA LEU A 80 -17.81 13.51 21.14
C LEU A 80 -16.35 13.26 21.53
N LYS A 81 -16.06 13.01 22.81
CA LYS A 81 -14.70 12.69 23.27
C LYS A 81 -14.16 11.40 22.67
N ASP A 82 -15.00 10.37 22.58
CA ASP A 82 -14.62 9.11 21.94
C ASP A 82 -14.33 9.32 20.44
N ILE A 83 -15.14 10.12 19.75
CA ILE A 83 -14.93 10.46 18.33
C ILE A 83 -13.68 11.31 18.14
N GLU A 84 -13.43 12.30 19.01
CA GLU A 84 -12.21 13.12 18.96
C GLU A 84 -10.95 12.25 19.13
N THR A 85 -11.02 11.26 20.03
CA THR A 85 -9.95 10.28 20.22
C THR A 85 -9.75 9.43 18.97
N ASN A 86 -10.82 8.83 18.43
CA ASN A 86 -10.76 8.06 17.18
C ASN A 86 -10.26 8.90 15.99
N LEU A 87 -10.60 10.19 15.95
CA LEU A 87 -10.15 11.10 14.90
C LEU A 87 -8.65 11.39 15.03
N MET A 88 -8.14 11.61 16.25
CA MET A 88 -6.70 11.72 16.48
C MET A 88 -5.95 10.45 16.11
N GLU A 89 -6.48 9.28 16.44
CA GLU A 89 -5.92 7.98 16.04
C GLU A 89 -5.87 7.83 14.51
N ASN A 90 -6.98 8.13 13.83
CA ASN A 90 -7.06 8.05 12.38
C ASN A 90 -6.16 9.08 11.67
N LEU A 91 -6.03 10.30 12.21
CA LEU A 91 -5.07 11.29 11.71
C LEU A 91 -3.62 10.80 11.90
N GLY A 92 -3.34 10.14 13.02
CA GLY A 92 -2.04 9.49 13.26
C GLY A 92 -1.76 8.39 12.23
N LEU A 93 -2.75 7.56 11.90
CA LEU A 93 -2.65 6.55 10.85
C LEU A 93 -2.42 7.17 9.46
N ILE A 94 -3.11 8.27 9.14
CA ILE A 94 -2.88 9.01 7.89
C ILE A 94 -1.44 9.50 7.81
N GLN A 95 -0.93 10.13 8.88
CA GLN A 95 0.44 10.62 8.92
C GLN A 95 1.46 9.48 8.77
N GLU A 96 1.18 8.32 9.36
CA GLU A 96 1.99 7.12 9.19
C GLU A 96 1.98 6.63 7.73
N PHE A 97 0.82 6.58 7.08
CA PHE A 97 0.74 6.25 5.66
C PHE A 97 1.45 7.27 4.76
N GLU A 98 1.36 8.57 5.06
CA GLU A 98 2.10 9.62 4.34
C GLU A 98 3.63 9.45 4.48
N ASN A 99 4.10 9.10 5.68
CA ASN A 99 5.51 8.80 5.91
C ASN A 99 5.95 7.56 5.12
N GLN A 100 5.14 6.50 5.11
CA GLN A 100 5.42 5.29 4.32
C GLN A 100 5.44 5.59 2.81
N ILE A 101 4.49 6.37 2.31
CA ILE A 101 4.47 6.82 0.91
C ILE A 101 5.73 7.62 0.57
N THR A 102 6.15 8.53 1.44
CA THR A 102 7.35 9.34 1.23
C THR A 102 8.62 8.47 1.22
N ALA A 103 8.70 7.48 2.11
CA ALA A 103 9.79 6.52 2.14
C ALA A 103 9.83 5.65 0.88
N LEU A 104 8.67 5.17 0.41
CA LEU A 104 8.56 4.41 -0.83
C LEU A 104 8.98 5.25 -2.06
N ASP A 105 8.57 6.51 -2.14
CA ASP A 105 8.96 7.43 -3.22
C ASP A 105 10.48 7.67 -3.23
N ALA A 106 11.10 7.83 -2.05
CA ALA A 106 12.55 7.95 -1.92
C ALA A 106 13.29 6.68 -2.36
N ASN A 107 12.76 5.49 -2.00
CA ASN A 107 13.32 4.21 -2.44
C ASN A 107 13.23 4.05 -3.96
N ILE A 108 12.10 4.42 -4.56
CA ILE A 108 11.93 4.40 -6.03
C ILE A 108 12.96 5.30 -6.70
N LYS A 109 13.15 6.55 -6.23
CA LYS A 109 14.16 7.45 -6.80
C LYS A 109 15.57 6.88 -6.70
N THR A 110 15.87 6.20 -5.60
CA THR A 110 17.16 5.51 -5.41
C THR A 110 17.32 4.38 -6.42
N LEU A 111 16.30 3.53 -6.58
CA LEU A 111 16.31 2.45 -7.57
C LEU A 111 16.44 2.98 -9.01
N GLU A 112 15.78 4.09 -9.34
CA GLU A 112 15.92 4.72 -10.66
C GLU A 112 17.34 5.21 -10.94
N LEU A 113 18.00 5.79 -9.94
CA LEU A 113 19.40 6.19 -10.05
C LEU A 113 20.33 4.99 -10.23
N GLU A 114 20.10 3.91 -9.47
CA GLU A 114 20.87 2.65 -9.61
C GLU A 114 20.67 2.02 -10.99
N ILE A 115 19.43 2.02 -11.50
CA ILE A 115 19.12 1.56 -12.86
C ILE A 115 19.88 2.42 -13.88
N ALA A 116 19.83 3.74 -13.78
CA ALA A 116 20.52 4.63 -14.72
C ALA A 116 22.05 4.41 -14.72
N GLN A 117 22.65 4.19 -13.54
CA GLN A 117 24.06 3.87 -13.41
C GLN A 117 24.41 2.52 -14.05
N LYS A 118 23.57 1.49 -13.83
CA LYS A 118 23.73 0.19 -14.47
C LYS A 118 23.60 0.26 -15.98
N GLU A 119 22.66 1.05 -16.49
CA GLU A 119 22.51 1.26 -17.94
C GLU A 119 23.73 1.92 -18.57
N GLN A 120 24.28 2.95 -17.91
CA GLN A 120 25.52 3.57 -18.37
C GLN A 120 26.67 2.56 -18.38
N HIS A 121 26.80 1.76 -17.32
CA HIS A 121 27.84 0.73 -17.27
C HIS A 121 27.66 -0.34 -18.36
N ILE A 122 26.42 -0.72 -18.68
CA ILE A 122 26.15 -1.63 -19.81
C ILE A 122 26.54 -1.00 -21.14
N GLN A 123 26.28 0.30 -21.35
CA GLN A 123 26.71 0.98 -22.58
C GLN A 123 28.23 0.96 -22.72
N GLU A 124 28.97 1.18 -21.63
CA GLU A 124 30.43 1.07 -21.61
C GLU A 124 30.89 -0.36 -21.95
N LEU A 125 30.26 -1.38 -21.35
CA LEU A 125 30.55 -2.79 -21.64
C LEU A 125 30.23 -3.16 -23.10
N GLN A 126 29.14 -2.63 -23.68
CA GLN A 126 28.78 -2.87 -25.08
C GLN A 126 29.83 -2.29 -26.03
N VAL A 127 30.36 -1.10 -25.74
CA VAL A 127 31.46 -0.49 -26.52
C VAL A 127 32.74 -1.33 -26.39
N GLU A 128 33.05 -1.81 -25.18
CA GLU A 128 34.20 -2.69 -24.97
C GLU A 128 34.06 -4.01 -25.74
N ILE A 129 32.88 -4.65 -25.69
CA ILE A 129 32.56 -5.86 -26.45
C ILE A 129 32.78 -5.62 -27.94
N GLN A 130 32.24 -4.52 -28.49
CA GLN A 130 32.36 -4.22 -29.92
C GLN A 130 33.81 -3.95 -30.36
N THR A 131 34.60 -3.34 -29.47
CA THR A 131 36.04 -3.17 -29.68
C THR A 131 36.74 -4.52 -29.72
N ARG A 132 36.50 -5.38 -28.72
CA ARG A 132 37.08 -6.73 -28.63
C ARG A 132 36.65 -7.63 -29.79
N GLU A 133 35.41 -7.53 -30.26
CA GLU A 133 34.94 -8.23 -31.46
C GLU A 133 35.75 -7.85 -32.69
N THR A 134 36.00 -6.56 -32.87
CA THR A 134 36.78 -6.05 -34.00
C THR A 134 38.24 -6.52 -33.92
N GLU A 135 38.84 -6.49 -32.73
CA GLU A 135 40.19 -7.00 -32.49
C GLU A 135 40.29 -8.51 -32.74
N ILE A 136 39.34 -9.30 -32.24
CA ILE A 136 39.26 -10.75 -32.46
C ILE A 136 39.07 -11.06 -33.95
N ALA A 137 38.21 -10.34 -34.66
CA ALA A 137 38.01 -10.55 -36.10
C ALA A 137 39.28 -10.25 -36.90
N LYS A 138 40.01 -9.19 -36.53
CA LYS A 138 41.31 -8.87 -37.14
C LYS A 138 42.35 -9.97 -36.86
N LEU A 139 42.45 -10.43 -35.61
CA LEU A 139 43.37 -11.50 -35.23
C LEU A 139 43.02 -12.83 -35.91
N GLU A 140 41.73 -13.13 -36.09
CA GLU A 140 41.26 -14.31 -36.81
C GLU A 140 41.73 -14.30 -38.27
N GLU A 141 41.63 -13.16 -38.95
CA GLU A 141 42.09 -13.01 -40.33
C GLU A 141 43.63 -13.05 -40.45
N GLU A 142 44.35 -12.47 -39.49
CA GLU A 142 45.82 -12.55 -39.41
C GLU A 142 46.28 -14.01 -39.22
N ILE A 143 45.68 -14.75 -38.28
CA ILE A 143 45.95 -16.18 -38.05
C ILE A 143 45.66 -16.98 -39.32
N LYS A 144 44.50 -16.77 -39.95
CA LYS A 144 44.10 -17.47 -41.17
C LYS A 144 45.06 -17.21 -42.32
N THR A 145 45.44 -15.95 -42.54
CA THR A 145 46.42 -15.56 -43.56
C THR A 145 47.76 -16.23 -43.30
N TYR A 146 48.24 -16.19 -42.06
CA TYR A 146 49.48 -16.83 -41.65
C TYR A 146 49.44 -18.36 -41.84
N MET A 147 48.32 -19.00 -41.51
CA MET A 147 48.13 -20.44 -41.71
C MET A 147 48.19 -20.83 -43.19
N VAL A 148 47.53 -20.07 -44.07
CA VAL A 148 47.57 -20.31 -45.53
C VAL A 148 48.98 -20.14 -46.08
N GLN A 149 49.69 -19.06 -45.69
CA GLN A 149 51.08 -18.82 -46.10
C GLN A 149 52.02 -19.92 -45.58
N SER A 150 51.84 -20.34 -44.32
CA SER A 150 52.63 -21.40 -43.71
C SER A 150 52.41 -22.74 -44.40
N GLN A 151 51.18 -23.09 -44.79
CA GLN A 151 50.89 -24.32 -45.54
C GLN A 151 51.58 -24.36 -46.91
N MET A 152 51.64 -23.23 -47.63
CA MET A 152 52.36 -23.17 -48.92
C MET A 152 53.87 -23.43 -48.75
N ASN A 153 54.46 -22.95 -47.65
CA ASN A 153 55.89 -23.10 -47.34
C ASN A 153 56.24 -24.41 -46.62
N MET A 154 55.24 -25.14 -46.07
CA MET A 154 55.41 -26.39 -45.30
C MET A 154 55.38 -27.67 -46.14
N ARG A 155 55.29 -27.61 -47.47
CA ARG A 155 55.53 -28.82 -48.30
C ARG A 155 56.94 -29.33 -47.97
N VAL A 156 57.09 -30.64 -47.76
CA VAL A 156 58.33 -31.30 -47.28
C VAL A 156 59.61 -30.79 -47.98
N ASN A 157 59.50 -30.39 -49.25
CA ASN A 157 60.58 -29.75 -50.01
C ASN A 157 61.14 -28.46 -49.38
N GLY A 158 60.29 -27.51 -48.95
CA GLY A 158 60.76 -26.19 -48.48
C GLY A 158 61.45 -26.25 -47.12
N TYR A 159 60.99 -27.16 -46.25
CA TYR A 159 61.59 -27.38 -44.94
C TYR A 159 62.92 -28.12 -45.05
N ILE A 160 63.02 -29.09 -45.96
CA ILE A 160 64.27 -29.79 -46.26
C ILE A 160 65.26 -28.84 -46.94
N GLU A 161 64.85 -28.00 -47.90
CA GLU A 161 65.71 -26.97 -48.50
C GLU A 161 66.22 -25.96 -47.47
N PHE A 162 65.37 -25.50 -46.55
CA PHE A 162 65.77 -24.60 -45.48
C PHE A 162 66.80 -25.21 -44.53
N LEU A 163 66.71 -26.52 -44.24
CA LEU A 163 67.68 -27.22 -43.40
C LEU A 163 68.96 -27.59 -44.16
N MET A 164 68.87 -27.93 -45.46
CA MET A 164 70.02 -28.31 -46.31
C MET A 164 70.83 -27.10 -46.79
N GLY A 165 70.26 -25.89 -46.82
CA GLY A 165 70.98 -24.65 -47.12
C GLY A 165 71.77 -24.07 -45.94
N ALA A 166 72.05 -24.85 -44.90
CA ALA A 166 72.83 -24.44 -43.74
C ALA A 166 74.33 -24.58 -43.99
N THR A 167 75.13 -23.63 -43.51
CA THR A 167 76.58 -23.62 -43.74
C THR A 167 77.34 -24.63 -42.88
N ASP A 168 76.80 -25.00 -41.73
CA ASP A 168 77.39 -25.93 -40.78
C ASP A 168 76.35 -26.58 -39.85
N PHE A 169 76.77 -27.57 -39.07
CA PHE A 169 75.88 -28.30 -38.14
C PHE A 169 75.30 -27.41 -37.01
N SER A 170 76.02 -26.36 -36.60
CA SER A 170 75.53 -25.41 -35.59
C SER A 170 74.38 -24.56 -36.17
N ASP A 171 74.49 -24.16 -37.44
CA ASP A 171 73.43 -23.46 -38.17
C ASP A 171 72.17 -24.34 -38.34
N ILE A 172 72.32 -25.63 -38.64
CA ILE A 172 71.19 -26.60 -38.65
C ILE A 172 70.49 -26.62 -37.27
N MET A 173 71.25 -26.71 -36.17
CA MET A 173 70.66 -26.73 -34.83
C MET A 173 69.96 -25.42 -34.48
N ARG A 174 70.51 -24.27 -34.85
CA ARG A 174 69.86 -22.96 -34.65
C ARG A 174 68.54 -22.85 -35.43
N ARG A 175 68.51 -23.33 -36.68
CA ARG A 175 67.31 -23.37 -37.52
C ARG A 175 66.22 -24.29 -36.94
N VAL A 176 66.60 -25.47 -36.45
CA VAL A 176 65.68 -26.42 -35.80
C VAL A 176 65.12 -25.86 -34.48
N VAL A 177 65.98 -25.28 -33.64
CA VAL A 177 65.57 -24.66 -32.38
C VAL A 177 64.67 -23.45 -32.63
N GLY A 178 65.02 -22.60 -33.60
CA GLY A 178 64.22 -21.44 -34.01
C GLY A 178 62.85 -21.84 -34.55
N MET A 179 62.75 -22.91 -35.33
CA MET A 179 61.43 -23.34 -35.80
C MET A 179 60.59 -23.99 -34.70
N ASN A 180 61.21 -24.71 -33.76
CA ASN A 180 60.52 -25.18 -32.56
C ASN A 180 60.05 -24.02 -31.65
N SER A 181 60.77 -22.88 -31.60
CA SER A 181 60.27 -21.70 -30.88
C SER A 181 59.08 -21.06 -31.60
N ILE A 182 59.13 -20.94 -32.94
CA ILE A 182 58.00 -20.44 -33.76
C ILE A 182 56.77 -21.34 -33.59
N ARG A 183 56.93 -22.67 -33.64
CA ARG A 183 55.82 -23.61 -33.43
C ARG A 183 55.15 -23.40 -32.07
N ARG A 184 55.95 -23.35 -30.99
CA ARG A 184 55.42 -23.12 -29.63
C ARG A 184 54.73 -21.76 -29.49
N TYR A 185 55.28 -20.72 -30.10
CA TYR A 185 54.65 -19.40 -30.14
C TYR A 185 53.29 -19.45 -30.84
N ASN A 186 53.20 -20.08 -32.01
CA ASN A 186 51.94 -20.22 -32.76
C ASN A 186 50.91 -21.07 -32.01
N GLU A 187 51.32 -22.15 -31.37
CA GLU A 187 50.44 -22.95 -30.49
C GLU A 187 49.88 -22.08 -29.35
N SER A 188 50.73 -21.29 -28.69
CA SER A 188 50.29 -20.39 -27.62
C SER A 188 49.38 -19.27 -28.11
N LEU A 189 49.57 -18.78 -29.34
CA LEU A 189 48.76 -17.73 -29.94
C LEU A 189 47.35 -18.24 -30.28
N ILE A 190 47.23 -19.45 -30.83
CA ILE A 190 45.94 -20.09 -31.10
C ILE A 190 45.18 -20.38 -29.81
N ASP A 191 45.88 -20.85 -28.77
CA ASP A 191 45.27 -21.10 -27.46
C ASP A 191 44.74 -19.81 -26.83
N ASN A 192 45.56 -18.75 -26.78
CA ASN A 192 45.15 -17.42 -26.32
C ASN A 192 43.97 -16.85 -27.12
N PHE A 193 43.95 -17.04 -28.44
CA PHE A 193 42.83 -16.60 -29.28
C PHE A 193 41.53 -17.33 -28.91
N LYS A 194 41.60 -18.65 -28.73
CA LYS A 194 40.44 -19.46 -28.32
C LYS A 194 39.91 -19.02 -26.95
N THR A 195 40.80 -18.79 -25.99
CA THR A 195 40.43 -18.30 -24.66
C THR A 195 39.78 -16.92 -24.71
N GLN A 196 40.33 -15.99 -25.50
CA GLN A 196 39.75 -14.65 -25.69
C GLN A 196 38.37 -14.72 -26.35
N LYS A 197 38.19 -15.57 -27.37
CA LYS A 197 36.90 -15.78 -28.03
C LYS A 197 35.85 -16.35 -27.07
N GLN A 198 36.25 -17.30 -26.23
CA GLN A 198 35.35 -17.86 -25.21
C GLN A 198 34.96 -16.82 -24.17
N ALA A 199 35.93 -16.07 -23.64
CA ALA A 199 35.68 -15.01 -22.66
C ALA A 199 34.75 -13.91 -23.22
N LEU A 200 34.87 -13.59 -24.52
CA LEU A 200 33.99 -12.62 -25.19
C LEU A 200 32.54 -13.12 -25.25
N GLU A 201 32.32 -14.39 -25.63
CA GLU A 201 30.97 -14.97 -25.70
C GLU A 201 30.33 -15.09 -24.30
N GLU A 202 31.11 -15.45 -23.28
CA GLU A 202 30.66 -15.44 -21.89
C GLU A 202 30.27 -14.02 -21.44
N THR A 203 31.08 -13.01 -21.77
CA THR A 203 30.80 -11.60 -21.44
C THR A 203 29.53 -11.11 -22.13
N LYS A 204 29.33 -11.43 -23.42
CA LYS A 204 28.10 -11.09 -24.16
C LYS A 204 26.86 -11.72 -23.52
N SER A 205 26.94 -13.00 -23.17
CA SER A 205 25.84 -13.69 -22.52
C SER A 205 25.50 -13.07 -21.17
N ALA A 206 26.52 -12.70 -20.37
CA ALA A 206 26.31 -12.03 -19.09
C ALA A 206 25.65 -10.66 -19.25
N VAL A 207 26.10 -9.86 -20.22
CA VAL A 207 25.50 -8.55 -20.53
C VAL A 207 24.06 -8.69 -21.01
N ALA A 208 23.75 -9.70 -21.83
CA ALA A 208 22.37 -9.96 -22.28
C ALA A 208 21.42 -10.25 -21.10
N THR A 209 21.86 -11.07 -20.15
CA THR A 209 21.10 -11.34 -18.92
C THR A 209 20.94 -10.09 -18.06
N GLU A 210 21.98 -9.26 -17.94
CA GLU A 210 21.87 -8.02 -17.15
C GLU A 210 20.90 -7.01 -17.80
N ILE A 211 20.84 -6.94 -19.13
CA ILE A 211 19.85 -6.14 -19.86
C ILE A 211 18.42 -6.62 -19.54
N GLU A 212 18.19 -7.93 -19.54
CA GLU A 212 16.89 -8.52 -19.17
C GLU A 212 16.52 -8.18 -17.72
N ASN A 213 17.47 -8.29 -16.78
CA ASN A 213 17.25 -7.93 -15.38
C ASN A 213 16.91 -6.44 -15.22
N ILE A 214 17.56 -5.55 -15.96
CA ILE A 214 17.26 -4.11 -15.94
C ILE A 214 15.85 -3.85 -16.47
N GLU A 215 15.44 -4.50 -17.56
CA GLU A 215 14.09 -4.33 -18.11
C GLU A 215 13.01 -4.80 -17.13
N LEU A 216 13.25 -5.92 -16.43
CA LEU A 216 12.39 -6.38 -15.35
C LEU A 216 12.33 -5.36 -14.20
N ASN A 217 13.47 -4.85 -13.76
CA ASN A 217 13.53 -3.85 -12.68
C ASN A 217 12.79 -2.56 -13.06
N LYS A 218 12.90 -2.10 -14.32
CA LYS A 218 12.12 -0.96 -14.82
C LYS A 218 10.62 -1.22 -14.76
N SER A 219 10.18 -2.41 -15.18
CA SER A 219 8.77 -2.78 -15.12
C SER A 219 8.22 -2.79 -13.69
N LEU A 220 9.02 -3.26 -12.73
CA LEU A 220 8.69 -3.24 -11.30
C LEU A 220 8.57 -1.81 -10.77
N VAL A 221 9.51 -0.92 -11.12
CA VAL A 221 9.46 0.49 -10.73
C VAL A 221 8.19 1.19 -11.25
N VAL A 222 7.75 0.87 -12.47
CA VAL A 222 6.50 1.41 -13.02
C VAL A 222 5.29 0.97 -12.18
N VAL A 223 5.24 -0.31 -11.83
CA VAL A 223 4.17 -0.86 -10.96
C VAL A 223 4.19 -0.22 -9.57
N ASP A 224 5.36 -0.05 -8.97
CA ASP A 224 5.49 0.57 -7.64
C ASP A 224 5.04 2.03 -7.65
N LYS A 225 5.30 2.78 -8.73
CA LYS A 225 4.76 4.14 -8.91
C LYS A 225 3.24 4.15 -9.00
N GLU A 226 2.64 3.22 -9.74
CA GLU A 226 1.18 3.08 -9.81
C GLU A 226 0.58 2.75 -8.43
N ASN A 227 1.22 1.85 -7.68
CA ASN A 227 0.81 1.51 -6.32
C ASN A 227 0.88 2.71 -5.37
N ILE A 228 1.93 3.54 -5.46
CA ILE A 228 2.02 4.78 -4.66
C ILE A 228 0.87 5.73 -4.98
N VAL A 229 0.55 5.94 -6.28
CA VAL A 229 -0.56 6.80 -6.69
C VAL A 229 -1.89 6.25 -6.14
N TYR A 230 -2.09 4.94 -6.20
CA TYR A 230 -3.27 4.29 -5.62
C TYR A 230 -3.36 4.52 -4.10
N LEU A 231 -2.25 4.35 -3.36
CA LEU A 231 -2.19 4.60 -1.93
C LEU A 231 -2.47 6.07 -1.58
N GLN A 232 -1.93 7.03 -2.33
CA GLN A 232 -2.18 8.46 -2.14
C GLN A 232 -3.67 8.80 -2.31
N VAL A 233 -4.32 8.26 -3.34
CA VAL A 233 -5.77 8.43 -3.55
C VAL A 233 -6.57 7.80 -2.41
N GLY A 234 -6.15 6.62 -1.94
CA GLY A 234 -6.76 5.96 -0.79
C GLY A 234 -6.68 6.80 0.49
N VAL A 235 -5.50 7.36 0.80
CA VAL A 235 -5.29 8.24 1.96
C VAL A 235 -6.16 9.50 1.86
N GLN A 236 -6.21 10.14 0.68
CA GLN A 236 -7.06 11.33 0.47
C GLN A 236 -8.54 11.03 0.71
N LYS A 237 -9.02 9.88 0.23
CA LYS A 237 -10.41 9.46 0.43
C LYS A 237 -10.73 9.25 1.91
N ILE A 238 -9.84 8.60 2.65
CA ILE A 238 -10.00 8.39 4.10
C ILE A 238 -10.03 9.75 4.82
N TYR A 239 -9.15 10.67 4.45
CA TYR A 239 -9.15 12.02 5.00
C TYR A 239 -10.49 12.74 4.77
N ASP A 240 -11.01 12.71 3.55
CA ASP A 240 -12.29 13.35 3.21
C ASP A 240 -13.47 12.74 3.98
N GLU A 241 -13.50 11.41 4.14
CA GLU A 241 -14.51 10.70 4.95
C GLU A 241 -14.47 11.13 6.42
N LEU A 242 -13.27 11.27 7.00
CA LEU A 242 -13.09 11.74 8.39
C LEU A 242 -13.58 13.17 8.58
N VAL A 243 -13.34 14.06 7.60
CA VAL A 243 -13.82 15.45 7.64
C VAL A 243 -15.35 15.49 7.62
N ILE A 244 -15.99 14.70 6.74
CA ILE A 244 -17.46 14.61 6.67
C ILE A 244 -18.03 14.08 7.99
N GLN A 245 -17.39 13.06 8.57
CA GLN A 245 -17.82 12.48 9.84
C GLN A 245 -17.79 13.54 10.95
N LYS A 246 -16.71 14.33 11.06
CA LYS A 246 -16.59 15.43 12.02
C LYS A 246 -17.72 16.45 11.88
N VAL A 247 -17.97 16.94 10.67
CA VAL A 247 -19.02 17.95 10.39
C VAL A 247 -20.41 17.43 10.77
N ASN A 248 -20.71 16.16 10.46
CA ASN A 248 -22.00 15.55 10.81
C ASN A 248 -22.25 15.53 12.32
N PHE A 249 -21.22 15.31 13.13
CA PHE A 249 -21.34 15.31 14.59
C PHE A 249 -21.50 16.71 15.17
N GLU A 250 -20.77 17.71 14.66
CA GLU A 250 -20.95 19.11 15.07
C GLU A 250 -22.38 19.60 14.78
N MET A 251 -22.97 19.18 13.66
CA MET A 251 -24.38 19.46 13.36
C MET A 251 -25.36 18.79 14.34
N GLN A 252 -25.09 17.55 14.77
CA GLN A 252 -25.92 16.86 15.77
C GLN A 252 -25.87 17.58 17.12
N GLU A 253 -24.70 18.04 17.53
CA GLU A 253 -24.54 18.84 18.75
C GLU A 253 -25.36 20.13 18.68
N ALA A 254 -25.24 20.88 17.58
CA ALA A 254 -26.00 22.11 17.37
C ALA A 254 -27.52 21.90 17.42
N GLN A 255 -28.02 20.77 16.88
CA GLN A 255 -29.44 20.41 16.93
C GLN A 255 -29.92 20.10 18.35
N VAL A 256 -29.09 19.42 19.17
CA VAL A 256 -29.45 19.09 20.56
C VAL A 256 -29.45 20.36 21.42
N GLN A 257 -28.45 21.23 21.26
CA GLN A 257 -28.42 22.52 21.95
C GLN A 257 -29.61 23.42 21.56
N ALA A 258 -30.04 23.40 20.29
CA ALA A 258 -31.21 24.14 19.84
C ALA A 258 -32.51 23.63 20.48
N LYS A 259 -32.68 22.30 20.60
CA LYS A 259 -33.86 21.69 21.25
C LYS A 259 -33.91 21.92 22.77
N ASN A 260 -32.77 22.11 23.43
CA ASN A 260 -32.72 22.42 24.86
C ASN A 260 -33.03 23.90 25.17
N ARG A 261 -33.00 24.80 24.17
CA ARG A 261 -33.33 26.22 24.32
C ARG A 261 -34.80 26.56 24.02
N THR A 262 -35.59 25.61 23.53
CA THR A 262 -37.04 25.72 23.23
C THR A 262 -37.90 24.89 24.17
#